data_AF-A0A5C7PUY8-F1
#
_entry.id   AF-A0A5C7PUY8-F1
#
_cell.length_a   1.000
_cell.length_b   1.000
_cell.length_c   1.000
_cell.angle_alpha   90.00
_cell.angle_beta   90.00
_cell.angle_gamma   90.00
#
_symmetry.space_group_name_H-M   'P 1'
#
loop_
_entity.id
_entity.type
_entity.pdbx_description
1 polymer ?
#
loop_
_entity_poly.entity_id
_entity_poly.type
_entity_poly.pdbx_seq_one_letter_code
_entity_poly.pdbx_strand_id
1 'polypeptide(L)'
;MPNFIIARALGNELPPRDFPGGRISALQRILTLYERPAITSGDRLWLLNRIADPALRDAYIALLERHGESYIETPLDLDEYAIAETVDEKLCAAIGINDARNTLITAGLERADAVLLLDGDCFLTAADYIELSNALVDHTLDYFSLRMLRVAADDPARVLAEGEPTVGFRAGATLRFDPAIPFGRSDKLELLYRIGHSRLNPHVALERTDMTRVLGTCRHTATGPEDVDVDTMVRQARRAESLRTLLDTLDARVAS
;
A
#
# COMPACT_ATOMS: atom_id res chain seq x y z
N MET A 1 -10.97 -19.15 -13.46
CA MET A 1 -10.98 -17.85 -12.78
C MET A 1 -9.70 -17.14 -13.18
N PRO A 2 -9.72 -15.82 -13.45
CA PRO A 2 -8.49 -15.07 -13.71
C PRO A 2 -7.55 -15.23 -12.52
N ASN A 3 -6.30 -15.59 -12.79
CA ASN A 3 -5.28 -15.64 -11.75
C ASN A 3 -4.83 -14.21 -11.45
N PHE A 4 -4.80 -13.81 -10.18
CA PHE A 4 -4.27 -12.50 -9.79
C PHE A 4 -3.52 -12.57 -8.46
N ILE A 5 -2.51 -11.72 -8.33
CA ILE A 5 -1.72 -11.57 -7.10
C ILE A 5 -2.19 -10.34 -6.33
N ILE A 6 -2.32 -10.46 -5.01
CA ILE A 6 -2.48 -9.34 -4.09
C ILE A 6 -1.12 -8.96 -3.56
N ALA A 7 -0.65 -7.78 -3.94
CA ALA A 7 0.69 -7.29 -3.66
C ALA A 7 0.67 -6.14 -2.65
N ARG A 8 1.57 -6.18 -1.66
CA ARG A 8 1.69 -5.18 -0.59
C ARG A 8 3.13 -4.80 -0.30
N ALA A 9 3.36 -3.51 -0.12
CA ALA A 9 4.62 -2.98 0.40
C ALA A 9 4.50 -2.75 1.91
N LEU A 10 5.37 -3.39 2.68
CA LEU A 10 5.58 -3.16 4.11
C LEU A 10 6.74 -2.19 4.27
N GLY A 11 6.58 -1.17 5.11
CA GLY A 11 7.61 -0.15 5.31
C GLY A 11 7.74 0.27 6.77
N ASN A 12 8.50 1.33 6.98
CA ASN A 12 8.73 1.96 8.28
C ASN A 12 7.43 2.25 9.04
N GLU A 13 7.47 2.06 10.34
CA GLU A 13 6.48 2.64 11.24
C GLU A 13 6.73 4.15 11.35
N LEU A 14 5.64 4.92 11.33
CA LEU A 14 5.66 6.37 11.24
C LEU A 14 4.99 7.00 12.47
N PRO A 15 5.57 6.96 13.68
CA PRO A 15 5.02 7.68 14.83
C PRO A 15 5.11 9.20 14.63
N PRO A 16 4.16 10.01 15.13
CA PRO A 16 3.01 9.63 15.94
C PRO A 16 1.76 9.22 15.13
N ARG A 17 1.85 9.12 13.80
CA ARG A 17 0.73 8.63 12.98
C ARG A 17 0.44 7.16 13.27
N ASP A 18 1.48 6.34 13.40
CA ASP A 18 1.39 4.94 13.79
C ASP A 18 1.63 4.78 15.29
N PHE A 19 0.98 3.79 15.92
CA PHE A 19 1.38 3.32 17.25
C PHE A 19 2.60 2.41 17.15
N PRO A 20 3.51 2.40 18.15
CA PRO A 20 4.55 1.39 18.27
C PRO A 20 4.00 -0.04 18.14
N GLY A 21 4.45 -0.78 17.12
CA GLY A 21 4.00 -2.14 16.81
C GLY A 21 2.64 -2.25 16.12
N GLY A 22 2.04 -1.12 15.74
CA GLY A 22 0.74 -1.05 15.05
C GLY A 22 0.79 -1.74 13.69
N ARG A 23 1.89 -1.62 12.96
CA ARG A 23 2.05 -2.28 11.65
C ARG A 23 2.19 -3.79 11.75
N ILE A 24 2.93 -4.29 12.73
CA ILE A 24 3.03 -5.73 13.02
C ILE A 24 1.67 -6.29 13.38
N SER A 25 0.91 -5.56 14.21
CA SER A 25 -0.45 -5.94 14.59
C SER A 25 -1.39 -6.01 13.38
N ALA A 26 -1.29 -5.05 12.46
CA ALA A 26 -2.06 -5.05 11.22
C ALA A 26 -1.71 -6.27 10.33
N LEU A 27 -0.42 -6.51 10.06
CA LEU A 27 0.03 -7.66 9.28
C LEU A 27 -0.44 -8.99 9.90
N GLN A 28 -0.34 -9.13 11.21
CA GLN A 28 -0.80 -10.33 11.92
C GLN A 28 -2.29 -10.59 11.66
N ARG A 29 -3.15 -9.57 11.76
CA ARG A 29 -4.60 -9.70 11.50
C ARG A 29 -4.88 -10.07 10.04
N ILE A 30 -4.16 -9.49 9.09
CA ILE A 30 -4.29 -9.84 7.67
C ILE A 30 -4.00 -11.33 7.46
N LEU A 31 -2.88 -11.82 8.00
CA LEU A 31 -2.41 -13.19 7.79
C LEU A 31 -3.24 -14.26 8.51
N THR A 32 -3.91 -13.92 9.62
CA THR A 32 -4.63 -14.91 10.44
C THR A 32 -6.14 -14.77 10.49
N LEU A 33 -6.68 -13.57 10.30
CA LEU A 33 -8.09 -13.28 10.53
C LEU A 33 -8.83 -12.89 9.25
N TYR A 34 -8.31 -11.91 8.51
CA TYR A 34 -9.12 -11.27 7.48
C TYR A 34 -9.17 -12.02 6.15
N GLU A 35 -8.03 -12.57 5.72
CA GLU A 35 -7.91 -13.13 4.36
C GLU A 35 -8.04 -14.65 4.30
N ARG A 36 -7.99 -15.33 5.46
CA ARG A 36 -8.12 -16.78 5.52
C ARG A 36 -9.58 -17.22 5.64
N PRO A 37 -9.96 -18.37 5.04
CA PRO A 37 -9.16 -19.24 4.18
C PRO A 37 -9.21 -18.86 2.69
N ALA A 38 -9.95 -17.81 2.32
CA ALA A 38 -10.26 -17.49 0.93
C ALA A 38 -9.03 -17.16 0.07
N ILE A 39 -7.96 -16.65 0.69
CA ILE A 39 -6.74 -16.19 0.03
C ILE A 39 -5.55 -16.98 0.61
N THR A 40 -4.87 -17.71 -0.25
CA THR A 40 -3.72 -18.55 0.13
C THR A 40 -2.40 -17.78 -0.02
N SER A 41 -1.29 -18.33 0.50
CA SER A 41 0.01 -17.67 0.39
C SER A 41 0.51 -17.56 -1.05
N GLY A 42 0.06 -18.42 -1.96
CA GLY A 42 0.38 -18.34 -3.39
C GLY A 42 -0.27 -17.15 -4.10
N ASP A 43 -1.34 -16.61 -3.52
CA ASP A 43 -2.09 -15.47 -4.06
C ASP A 43 -1.53 -14.12 -3.58
N ARG A 44 -0.51 -14.13 -2.72
CA ARG A 44 0.07 -12.92 -2.10
C ARG A 44 1.52 -12.71 -2.48
N LEU A 45 1.89 -11.44 -2.58
CA LEU A 45 3.27 -10.99 -2.72
C LEU A 45 3.54 -9.84 -1.77
N TRP A 46 4.62 -9.95 -1.01
CA TRP A 46 5.05 -8.92 -0.08
C TRP A 46 6.36 -8.29 -0.54
N LEU A 47 6.54 -7.00 -0.26
CA LEU A 47 7.80 -6.31 -0.42
C LEU A 47 8.15 -5.59 0.88
N LEU A 48 9.32 -5.87 1.45
CA LEU A 48 9.87 -5.16 2.59
C LEU A 48 10.67 -3.98 2.06
N ASN A 49 10.16 -2.77 2.30
CA ASN A 49 10.58 -1.57 1.61
C ASN A 49 11.32 -0.60 2.53
N ARG A 50 12.62 -0.46 2.30
CA ARG A 50 13.51 0.55 2.89
C ARG A 50 13.31 0.71 4.41
N ILE A 51 13.22 -0.42 5.11
CA ILE A 51 12.90 -0.45 6.54
C ILE A 51 14.16 -0.06 7.33
N ALA A 52 14.08 1.09 8.01
CA ALA A 52 15.16 1.69 8.77
C ALA A 52 15.40 0.96 10.10
N ASP A 53 14.36 0.50 10.79
CA ASP A 53 14.51 -0.23 12.06
C ASP A 53 14.76 -1.73 11.81
N PRO A 54 15.95 -2.26 12.12
CA PRO A 54 16.24 -3.69 11.94
C PRO A 54 15.32 -4.59 12.77
N ALA A 55 14.89 -4.16 13.96
CA ALA A 55 14.01 -4.96 14.80
C ALA A 55 12.61 -5.10 14.16
N LEU A 56 12.08 -4.01 13.59
CA LEU A 56 10.83 -4.03 12.83
C LEU A 56 10.95 -4.90 11.57
N ARG A 57 12.06 -4.77 10.83
CA ARG A 57 12.35 -5.59 9.65
C ARG A 57 12.33 -7.07 9.99
N ASP A 58 13.08 -7.47 11.02
CA ASP A 58 13.19 -8.87 11.43
C ASP A 58 11.84 -9.41 11.95
N ALA A 59 11.04 -8.56 12.62
CA ALA A 59 9.69 -8.92 13.03
C ALA A 59 8.74 -9.18 11.84
N TYR A 60 8.83 -8.39 10.75
CA TYR A 60 8.09 -8.68 9.53
C TYR A 60 8.53 -10.00 8.90
N ILE A 61 9.84 -10.22 8.75
CA ILE A 61 10.39 -11.47 8.17
C ILE A 61 9.90 -12.67 8.97
N ALA A 62 10.08 -12.65 10.29
CA ALA A 62 9.67 -13.74 11.16
C ALA A 62 8.18 -14.05 11.06
N LEU A 63 7.33 -13.03 10.86
CA LEU A 63 5.90 -13.22 10.71
C LEU A 63 5.53 -13.79 9.32
N LEU A 64 6.11 -13.26 8.25
CA LEU A 64 5.89 -13.75 6.89
C LEU A 64 6.36 -15.21 6.73
N GLU A 65 7.56 -15.53 7.21
CA GLU A 65 8.11 -16.90 7.12
C GLU A 65 7.28 -17.90 7.92
N ARG A 66 6.82 -17.52 9.12
CA ARG A 66 5.93 -18.36 9.94
C ARG A 66 4.63 -18.71 9.22
N HIS A 67 4.13 -17.82 8.37
CA HIS A 67 2.91 -18.04 7.61
C HIS A 67 3.14 -18.59 6.19
N GLY A 68 4.40 -18.86 5.82
CA GLY A 68 4.77 -19.40 4.51
C GLY A 68 4.60 -18.40 3.37
N GLU A 69 4.70 -17.10 3.68
CA GLU A 69 4.56 -16.01 2.71
C GLU A 69 5.88 -15.76 1.97
N SER A 70 5.80 -15.50 0.66
CA SER A 70 6.94 -15.06 -0.12
C SER A 70 7.09 -13.54 -0.09
N TYR A 71 8.33 -13.06 0.00
CA TYR A 71 8.62 -11.64 0.00
C TYR A 71 9.84 -11.28 -0.85
N ILE A 72 9.85 -10.02 -1.31
CA ILE A 72 11.00 -9.34 -1.91
C ILE A 72 11.50 -8.33 -0.88
N GLU A 73 12.79 -8.05 -0.86
CA GLU A 73 13.35 -7.02 -0.01
C GLU A 73 14.05 -5.95 -0.85
N THR A 74 13.71 -4.69 -0.55
CA THR A 74 14.43 -3.51 -1.01
C THR A 74 15.04 -2.85 0.23
N PRO A 75 16.34 -3.04 0.52
CA PRO A 75 16.97 -2.47 1.70
C PRO A 75 16.99 -0.94 1.64
N LEU A 76 17.08 -0.30 2.82
CA LEU A 76 17.35 1.14 2.90
C LEU A 76 18.81 1.38 2.53
N ASP A 77 19.05 2.16 1.48
CA ASP A 77 20.39 2.61 1.09
C ASP A 77 20.70 3.95 1.80
N LEU A 78 21.57 3.89 2.80
CA LEU A 78 21.97 5.09 3.55
C LEU A 78 22.94 5.97 2.77
N ASP A 79 23.67 5.42 1.78
CA ASP A 79 24.55 6.22 0.93
C ASP A 79 23.72 7.04 -0.06
N GLU A 80 22.69 6.44 -0.66
CA GLU A 80 21.68 7.15 -1.47
C GLU A 80 20.99 8.25 -0.66
N TYR A 81 20.60 7.94 0.59
CA TYR A 81 19.98 8.92 1.48
C TYR A 81 20.93 10.07 1.86
N ALA A 82 22.21 9.78 2.11
CA ALA A 82 23.20 10.76 2.57
C ALA A 82 23.50 11.83 1.52
N ILE A 83 23.40 11.51 0.22
CA ILE A 83 23.66 12.44 -0.88
C ILE A 83 22.42 13.24 -1.31
N ALA A 84 21.23 12.94 -0.77
CA ALA A 84 20.02 13.67 -1.08
C ALA A 84 20.06 15.10 -0.52
N GLU A 85 19.84 16.10 -1.39
CA GLU A 85 20.03 17.52 -1.05
C GLU A 85 18.73 18.18 -0.56
N THR A 86 17.60 17.67 -1.04
CA THR A 86 16.27 18.20 -0.71
C THR A 86 15.48 17.25 0.20
N VAL A 87 14.47 17.79 0.90
CA VAL A 87 13.54 16.99 1.71
C VAL A 87 12.81 15.95 0.85
N ASP A 88 12.42 16.32 -0.37
CA ASP A 88 11.69 15.44 -1.27
C ASP A 88 12.58 14.29 -1.76
N GLU A 89 13.84 14.55 -2.12
CA GLU A 89 14.83 13.50 -2.43
C GLU A 89 15.09 12.59 -1.23
N LYS A 90 15.25 13.15 -0.03
CA LYS A 90 15.40 12.35 1.20
C LYS A 90 14.20 11.45 1.46
N LEU A 91 12.98 11.93 1.19
CA LEU A 91 11.77 11.12 1.31
C LEU A 91 11.69 10.02 0.26
N CYS A 92 12.12 10.28 -0.98
CA CYS A 92 12.27 9.24 -2.00
C CYS A 92 13.30 8.19 -1.57
N ALA A 93 14.48 8.61 -1.10
CA ALA A 93 15.53 7.72 -0.61
C ALA A 93 15.08 6.88 0.61
N ALA A 94 14.37 7.48 1.57
CA ALA A 94 13.95 6.82 2.81
C ALA A 94 12.71 5.93 2.67
N ILE A 95 11.75 6.31 1.81
CA ILE A 95 10.46 5.63 1.68
C ILE A 95 10.26 5.03 0.30
N GLY A 96 10.56 5.75 -0.79
CA GLY A 96 10.55 5.20 -2.15
C GLY A 96 9.30 4.40 -2.53
N ILE A 97 8.11 4.83 -2.08
CA ILE A 97 6.89 4.00 -2.17
C ILE A 97 6.48 3.69 -3.62
N ASN A 98 6.72 4.62 -4.54
CA ASN A 98 6.37 4.44 -5.95
C ASN A 98 7.31 3.46 -6.65
N ASP A 99 8.59 3.40 -6.29
CA ASP A 99 9.48 2.32 -6.71
C ASP A 99 8.98 0.97 -6.20
N ALA A 100 8.66 0.88 -4.91
CA ALA A 100 8.14 -0.35 -4.32
C ALA A 100 6.86 -0.83 -5.03
N ARG A 101 5.93 0.08 -5.35
CA ARG A 101 4.72 -0.24 -6.12
C ARG A 101 5.08 -0.75 -7.52
N ASN A 102 6.00 -0.10 -8.22
CA ASN A 102 6.44 -0.52 -9.55
C ASN A 102 7.14 -1.88 -9.53
N THR A 103 7.99 -2.16 -8.54
CA THR A 103 8.60 -3.48 -8.32
C THR A 103 7.55 -4.55 -8.11
N LEU A 104 6.55 -4.29 -7.27
CA LEU A 104 5.43 -5.20 -7.03
C LEU A 104 4.57 -5.44 -8.28
N ILE A 105 4.35 -4.41 -9.11
CA ILE A 105 3.63 -4.57 -10.38
C ILE A 105 4.37 -5.57 -11.27
N THR A 106 5.67 -5.34 -11.48
CA THR A 106 6.50 -6.22 -12.33
C THR A 106 6.50 -7.65 -11.79
N ALA A 107 6.87 -7.83 -10.53
CA ALA A 107 6.96 -9.15 -9.92
C ALA A 107 5.60 -9.88 -9.81
N GLY A 108 4.51 -9.13 -9.67
CA GLY A 108 3.15 -9.69 -9.66
C GLY A 108 2.70 -10.16 -11.04
N LEU A 109 2.95 -9.36 -12.09
CA LEU A 109 2.59 -9.69 -13.47
C LEU A 109 3.44 -10.83 -14.06
N GLU A 110 4.63 -11.09 -13.49
CA GLU A 110 5.41 -12.30 -13.82
C GLU A 110 4.75 -13.59 -13.29
N ARG A 111 3.85 -13.50 -12.31
CA ARG A 111 3.24 -14.64 -11.61
C ARG A 111 1.78 -14.88 -11.98
N ALA A 112 1.10 -13.84 -12.45
CA ALA A 112 -0.34 -13.88 -12.72
C ALA A 112 -0.75 -12.88 -13.80
N ASP A 113 -1.96 -13.05 -14.33
CA ASP A 113 -2.50 -12.20 -15.40
C ASP A 113 -2.83 -10.77 -14.92
N ALA A 114 -2.98 -10.62 -13.60
CA ALA A 114 -3.23 -9.36 -12.94
C ALA A 114 -2.54 -9.27 -11.57
N VAL A 115 -2.30 -8.05 -11.13
CA VAL A 115 -1.80 -7.74 -9.79
C VAL A 115 -2.62 -6.59 -9.19
N LEU A 116 -3.13 -6.79 -7.98
CA LEU A 116 -3.79 -5.77 -7.18
C LEU A 116 -2.79 -5.22 -6.16
N LEU A 117 -2.52 -3.92 -6.19
CA LEU A 117 -1.71 -3.28 -5.16
C LEU A 117 -2.59 -2.83 -4.00
N LEU A 118 -2.26 -3.27 -2.80
CA LEU A 118 -2.86 -2.79 -1.56
C LEU A 118 -1.81 -2.08 -0.70
N ASP A 119 -2.25 -1.10 0.10
CA ASP A 119 -1.41 -0.56 1.16
C ASP A 119 -1.15 -1.68 2.21
N GLY A 120 -0.05 -1.59 2.97
CA GLY A 120 0.39 -2.67 3.86
C GLY A 120 -0.59 -3.05 4.98
N ASP A 121 -1.54 -2.15 5.28
CA ASP A 121 -2.61 -2.27 6.28
C ASP A 121 -4.00 -2.48 5.65
N CYS A 122 -4.05 -2.67 4.33
CA CYS A 122 -5.28 -2.97 3.60
C CYS A 122 -5.50 -4.47 3.40
N PHE A 123 -6.76 -4.90 3.38
CA PHE A 123 -7.16 -6.31 3.19
C PHE A 123 -8.46 -6.47 2.41
N LEU A 124 -8.68 -7.69 1.93
CA LEU A 124 -9.96 -8.13 1.39
C LEU A 124 -10.60 -9.09 2.38
N THR A 125 -11.88 -8.92 2.67
CA THR A 125 -12.67 -10.01 3.27
C THR A 125 -12.90 -11.12 2.24
N ALA A 126 -13.34 -12.30 2.69
CA ALA A 126 -13.72 -13.37 1.76
C ALA A 126 -14.80 -12.92 0.75
N ALA A 127 -15.74 -12.07 1.18
CA ALA A 127 -16.76 -11.52 0.30
C ALA A 127 -16.17 -10.55 -0.73
N ASP A 128 -15.30 -9.63 -0.30
CA ASP A 128 -14.63 -8.68 -1.19
C ASP A 128 -13.76 -9.42 -2.25
N TYR A 129 -13.09 -10.51 -1.84
CA TYR A 129 -12.27 -11.34 -2.73
C TYR A 129 -13.11 -12.07 -3.79
N ILE A 130 -14.25 -12.65 -3.40
CA ILE A 130 -15.17 -13.34 -4.33
C ILE A 130 -15.78 -12.33 -5.32
N GLU A 131 -16.19 -11.16 -4.83
CA GLU A 131 -16.72 -10.08 -5.68
C GLU A 131 -15.69 -9.67 -6.74
N LEU A 132 -14.46 -9.36 -6.32
CA LEU A 132 -13.37 -9.00 -7.23
C LEU A 132 -13.06 -10.12 -8.22
N SER A 133 -12.95 -11.36 -7.74
CA SER A 133 -12.63 -12.52 -8.58
C SER A 133 -13.66 -12.71 -9.70
N ASN A 134 -14.95 -12.53 -9.39
CA ASN A 134 -16.02 -12.58 -10.38
C ASN A 134 -15.95 -11.38 -11.34
N ALA A 135 -15.75 -10.17 -10.83
CA ALA A 135 -15.66 -8.96 -11.66
C ALA A 135 -14.49 -9.01 -12.65
N LEU A 136 -13.36 -9.63 -12.27
CA LEU A 136 -12.20 -9.80 -13.13
C LEU A 136 -12.41 -10.81 -14.27
N VAL A 137 -13.43 -11.68 -14.21
CA VAL A 137 -13.75 -12.60 -15.32
C VAL A 137 -14.22 -11.81 -16.54
N ASP A 138 -15.06 -10.80 -16.32
CA ASP A 138 -15.74 -10.05 -17.37
C ASP A 138 -15.01 -8.74 -17.75
N HIS A 139 -14.00 -8.34 -16.98
CA HIS A 139 -13.26 -7.09 -17.18
C HIS A 139 -11.97 -7.30 -17.97
N THR A 140 -11.80 -6.57 -19.07
CA THR A 140 -10.63 -6.69 -19.96
C THR A 140 -9.72 -5.47 -20.00
N LEU A 141 -10.04 -4.38 -19.29
CA LEU A 141 -9.14 -3.21 -19.30
C LEU A 141 -7.87 -3.49 -18.53
N ASP A 142 -6.79 -2.83 -18.96
CA ASP A 142 -5.46 -2.97 -18.37
C ASP A 142 -5.36 -2.49 -16.93
N TYR A 143 -6.28 -1.61 -16.52
CA TYR A 143 -6.36 -1.09 -15.16
C TYR A 143 -7.73 -1.38 -14.56
N PHE A 144 -7.73 -1.54 -13.25
CA PHE A 144 -8.93 -1.55 -12.42
C PHE A 144 -8.61 -0.92 -11.07
N SER A 145 -9.63 -0.50 -10.35
CA SER A 145 -9.48 0.05 -9.01
C SER A 145 -10.49 -0.57 -8.04
N LEU A 146 -10.18 -0.52 -6.75
CA LEU A 146 -11.13 -0.85 -5.69
C LEU A 146 -11.38 0.39 -4.84
N ARG A 147 -12.61 0.54 -4.37
CA ARG A 147 -12.92 1.52 -3.32
C ARG A 147 -12.21 1.09 -2.04
N MET A 148 -11.46 2.00 -1.43
CA MET A 148 -10.90 1.75 -0.11
C MET A 148 -11.89 2.25 0.95
N LEU A 149 -12.30 1.37 1.87
CA LEU A 149 -13.06 1.74 3.05
C LEU A 149 -12.15 1.68 4.27
N ARG A 150 -12.05 2.79 5.00
CA ARG A 150 -11.43 2.81 6.32
C ARG A 150 -12.44 2.25 7.32
N VAL A 151 -12.04 1.23 8.07
CA VAL A 151 -12.91 0.49 8.98
C VAL A 151 -12.32 0.42 10.36
N ALA A 152 -13.18 0.20 11.35
CA ALA A 152 -12.74 0.02 12.73
C ALA A 152 -11.93 -1.27 12.89
N ALA A 153 -10.92 -1.24 13.75
CA ALA A 153 -10.04 -2.39 13.96
C ALA A 153 -10.74 -3.57 14.66
N ASP A 154 -11.73 -3.27 15.51
CA ASP A 154 -12.55 -4.23 16.25
C ASP A 154 -13.75 -4.76 15.43
N ASP A 155 -14.24 -3.98 14.48
CA ASP A 155 -15.34 -4.35 13.58
C ASP A 155 -15.07 -3.91 12.13
N PRO A 156 -14.56 -4.81 11.27
CA PRO A 156 -14.34 -4.55 9.85
C PRO A 156 -15.60 -4.20 9.04
N ALA A 157 -16.81 -4.42 9.57
CA ALA A 157 -18.05 -3.99 8.94
C ALA A 157 -18.39 -2.52 9.24
N ARG A 158 -17.84 -1.94 10.32
CA ARG A 158 -18.03 -0.54 10.69
C ARG A 158 -17.15 0.37 9.84
N VAL A 159 -17.74 0.94 8.79
CA VAL A 159 -17.08 1.93 7.92
C VAL A 159 -16.98 3.28 8.64
N LEU A 160 -15.76 3.82 8.70
CA LEU A 160 -15.44 5.10 9.30
C LEU A 160 -15.35 6.21 8.25
N ALA A 161 -14.73 5.93 7.11
CA ALA A 161 -14.54 6.89 6.03
C ALA A 161 -14.20 6.18 4.70
N GLU A 162 -14.28 6.92 3.61
CA GLU A 162 -13.70 6.50 2.33
C GLU A 162 -12.22 6.88 2.24
N GLY A 163 -11.43 5.97 1.68
CA GLY A 163 -10.01 6.15 1.41
C GLY A 163 -9.73 6.42 -0.05
N GLU A 164 -8.46 6.72 -0.34
CA GLU A 164 -7.94 6.73 -1.70
C GLU A 164 -8.06 5.34 -2.34
N PRO A 165 -8.59 5.21 -3.57
CA PRO A 165 -8.72 3.92 -4.23
C PRO A 165 -7.39 3.19 -4.34
N THR A 166 -7.47 1.87 -4.26
CA THR A 166 -6.35 0.99 -4.63
C THR A 166 -6.47 0.61 -6.10
N VAL A 167 -5.35 0.25 -6.72
CA VAL A 167 -5.27 0.04 -8.16
C VAL A 167 -4.66 -1.33 -8.47
N GLY A 168 -5.23 -1.98 -9.47
CA GLY A 168 -4.70 -3.19 -10.07
C GLY A 168 -4.36 -3.01 -11.54
N PHE A 169 -3.46 -3.88 -11.99
CA PHE A 169 -2.84 -3.85 -13.31
C PHE A 169 -2.96 -5.22 -13.95
N ARG A 170 -3.16 -5.26 -15.27
CA ARG A 170 -3.00 -6.46 -16.10
C ARG A 170 -1.72 -6.40 -16.93
N ALA A 171 -1.39 -7.49 -17.61
CA ALA A 171 -0.20 -7.61 -18.45
C ALA A 171 -0.05 -6.50 -19.52
N GLY A 172 -1.15 -5.96 -20.05
CA GLY A 172 -1.12 -4.86 -21.04
C GLY A 172 -0.86 -3.47 -20.45
N ALA A 173 -0.89 -3.31 -19.13
CA ALA A 173 -0.72 -2.03 -18.48
C ALA A 173 0.70 -1.45 -18.70
N THR A 174 0.77 -0.27 -19.29
CA THR A 174 2.02 0.45 -19.61
C THR A 174 2.32 1.63 -18.68
N LEU A 175 1.32 2.20 -18.04
CA LEU A 175 1.48 3.31 -17.09
C LEU A 175 1.97 2.78 -15.74
N ARG A 176 2.82 3.58 -15.09
CA ARG A 176 3.49 3.27 -13.82
C ARG A 176 3.46 4.49 -12.91
N PHE A 177 3.66 4.24 -11.62
CA PHE A 177 3.85 5.31 -10.64
C PHE A 177 5.15 6.06 -10.95
N ASP A 178 5.18 7.36 -10.69
CA ASP A 178 6.38 8.18 -10.85
C ASP A 178 7.26 8.10 -9.59
N PRO A 179 8.46 7.49 -9.65
CA PRO A 179 9.38 7.40 -8.52
C PRO A 179 9.83 8.75 -7.96
N ALA A 180 9.78 9.82 -8.77
CA ALA A 180 10.21 11.14 -8.35
C ALA A 180 9.21 11.85 -7.43
N ILE A 181 7.99 11.30 -7.26
CA ILE A 181 6.96 11.89 -6.39
C ILE A 181 7.08 11.28 -4.99
N PRO A 182 7.43 12.07 -3.95
CA PRO A 182 7.62 11.53 -2.62
C PRO A 182 6.30 11.16 -1.94
N PHE A 183 6.39 10.23 -0.98
CA PHE A 183 5.23 9.81 -0.19
C PHE A 183 4.56 10.99 0.51
N GLY A 184 3.24 11.10 0.32
CA GLY A 184 2.44 12.20 0.87
C GLY A 184 2.37 13.44 -0.03
N ARG A 185 2.92 13.39 -1.26
CA ARG A 185 2.81 14.44 -2.30
C ARG A 185 1.90 14.01 -3.46
N SER A 186 0.75 13.41 -3.15
CA SER A 186 -0.17 12.88 -4.17
C SER A 186 0.45 11.75 -5.01
N ASP A 187 1.38 10.99 -4.40
CA ASP A 187 2.19 9.94 -5.02
C ASP A 187 1.38 8.84 -5.73
N LYS A 188 0.18 8.53 -5.24
CA LYS A 188 -0.75 7.59 -5.87
C LYS A 188 -1.76 8.29 -6.78
N LEU A 189 -2.26 9.47 -6.37
CA LEU A 189 -3.25 10.25 -7.11
C LEU A 189 -2.78 10.62 -8.51
N GLU A 190 -1.50 10.91 -8.69
CA GLU A 190 -0.93 11.21 -10.02
C GLU A 190 -1.26 10.11 -11.04
N LEU A 191 -1.01 8.85 -10.69
CA LEU A 191 -1.32 7.72 -11.54
C LEU A 191 -2.84 7.53 -11.67
N LEU A 192 -3.59 7.64 -10.57
CA LEU A 192 -5.06 7.51 -10.58
C LEU A 192 -5.70 8.47 -11.60
N TYR A 193 -5.23 9.72 -11.67
CA TYR A 193 -5.70 10.68 -12.67
C TYR A 193 -5.36 10.25 -14.09
N ARG A 194 -4.15 9.74 -14.31
CA ARG A 194 -3.71 9.25 -15.63
C ARG A 194 -4.49 8.04 -16.11
N ILE A 195 -4.95 7.19 -15.19
CA ILE A 195 -5.79 6.01 -15.52
C ILE A 195 -7.30 6.31 -15.50
N GLY A 196 -7.71 7.57 -15.30
CA GLY A 196 -9.09 8.00 -15.51
C GLY A 196 -9.91 8.34 -14.28
N HIS A 197 -9.34 8.38 -13.07
CA HIS A 197 -10.04 8.91 -11.90
C HIS A 197 -10.20 10.43 -11.99
N SER A 198 -11.30 10.95 -11.44
CA SER A 198 -11.55 12.38 -11.45
C SER A 198 -10.59 13.15 -10.55
N ARG A 199 -10.15 14.33 -11.00
CA ARG A 199 -9.40 15.26 -10.15
C ARG A 199 -10.25 15.92 -9.07
N LEU A 200 -11.56 16.03 -9.30
CA LEU A 200 -12.49 16.66 -8.37
C LEU A 200 -12.97 15.68 -7.28
N ASN A 201 -13.15 14.41 -7.65
CA ASN A 201 -13.54 13.36 -6.71
C ASN A 201 -12.86 12.02 -7.07
N PRO A 202 -11.55 11.87 -6.79
CA PRO A 202 -10.80 10.67 -7.17
C PRO A 202 -11.30 9.39 -6.49
N HIS A 203 -11.96 9.51 -5.34
CA HIS A 203 -12.41 8.38 -4.54
C HIS A 203 -13.60 7.64 -5.15
N VAL A 204 -14.45 8.36 -5.89
CA VAL A 204 -15.75 7.84 -6.34
C VAL A 204 -15.92 7.95 -7.85
N ALA A 205 -15.41 9.00 -8.48
CA ALA A 205 -15.73 9.33 -9.86
C ALA A 205 -14.62 8.95 -10.85
N LEU A 206 -15.03 8.42 -11.99
CA LEU A 206 -14.17 8.19 -13.15
C LEU A 206 -14.53 9.17 -14.27
N GLU A 207 -13.53 9.85 -14.81
CA GLU A 207 -13.62 10.67 -16.03
C GLU A 207 -13.41 9.84 -17.30
N ARG A 208 -12.70 8.71 -17.20
CA ARG A 208 -12.40 7.80 -18.33
C ARG A 208 -12.68 6.35 -17.96
N THR A 209 -13.91 5.89 -18.23
CA THR A 209 -14.37 4.52 -17.95
C THR A 209 -13.90 3.49 -18.99
N ASP A 210 -13.28 3.96 -20.07
CA ASP A 210 -12.59 3.17 -21.09
C ASP A 210 -11.14 2.84 -20.71
N MET A 211 -10.59 3.50 -19.69
CA MET A 211 -9.23 3.29 -19.19
C MET A 211 -9.19 2.38 -17.95
N THR A 212 -10.06 2.66 -16.97
CA THR A 212 -10.15 1.91 -15.71
C THR A 212 -11.60 1.69 -15.31
N ARG A 213 -11.84 0.71 -14.44
CA ARG A 213 -13.14 0.49 -13.78
C ARG A 213 -12.96 0.19 -12.31
N VAL A 214 -13.94 0.62 -11.51
CA VAL A 214 -14.04 0.23 -10.11
C VAL A 214 -14.67 -1.17 -10.04
N LEU A 215 -13.95 -2.16 -9.52
CA LEU A 215 -14.35 -3.58 -9.53
C LEU A 215 -14.57 -4.19 -8.14
N GLY A 216 -14.79 -3.36 -7.12
CA GLY A 216 -15.11 -3.82 -5.78
C GLY A 216 -14.53 -2.92 -4.71
N THR A 217 -14.25 -3.52 -3.55
CA THR A 217 -13.88 -2.82 -2.33
C THR A 217 -12.71 -3.51 -1.63
N CYS A 218 -11.82 -2.73 -1.02
CA CYS A 218 -10.87 -3.21 -0.02
C CYS A 218 -11.05 -2.45 1.30
N ARG A 219 -10.60 -3.04 2.40
CA ARG A 219 -10.69 -2.46 3.75
C ARG A 219 -9.32 -2.00 4.22
N HIS A 220 -9.29 -0.97 5.05
CA HIS A 220 -8.10 -0.45 5.70
C HIS A 220 -8.37 -0.33 7.20
N THR A 221 -7.48 -0.88 8.03
CA THR A 221 -7.53 -0.64 9.49
C THR A 221 -6.39 0.27 9.93
N ALA A 222 -6.68 1.25 10.78
CA ALA A 222 -5.67 2.11 11.38
C ALA A 222 -4.55 1.32 12.06
N THR A 223 -3.32 1.76 11.83
CA THR A 223 -2.09 1.37 12.54
C THR A 223 -1.80 2.28 13.73
N GLY A 224 -2.58 3.34 13.89
CA GLY A 224 -2.47 4.33 14.96
C GLY A 224 -3.85 4.72 15.51
N PRO A 225 -3.98 5.92 16.08
CA PRO A 225 -5.26 6.39 16.60
C PRO A 225 -6.36 6.46 15.53
N GLU A 226 -7.60 6.12 15.89
CA GLU A 226 -8.74 6.06 14.95
C GLU A 226 -9.10 7.43 14.35
N ASP A 227 -8.82 8.54 15.05
CA ASP A 227 -9.06 9.91 14.56
C ASP A 227 -8.26 10.24 13.28
N VAL A 228 -7.12 9.57 13.04
CA VAL A 228 -6.35 9.66 11.78
C VAL A 228 -7.16 9.14 10.59
N ASP A 229 -8.03 8.17 10.81
CA ASP A 229 -8.84 7.57 9.75
C ASP A 229 -10.14 8.34 9.49
N VAL A 230 -10.59 9.15 10.46
CA VAL A 230 -11.83 9.95 10.36
C VAL A 230 -11.55 11.37 9.85
N ASP A 231 -10.48 12.02 10.32
CA ASP A 231 -10.20 13.44 10.01
C ASP A 231 -8.99 13.59 9.07
N THR A 232 -9.25 14.15 7.89
CA THR A 232 -8.21 14.37 6.86
C THR A 232 -7.15 15.38 7.28
N MET A 233 -7.51 16.44 8.02
CA MET A 233 -6.57 17.44 8.50
C MET A 233 -5.65 16.85 9.58
N VAL A 234 -6.22 16.10 10.53
CA VAL A 234 -5.43 15.38 11.55
C VAL A 234 -4.46 14.40 10.89
N ARG A 235 -4.94 13.65 9.88
CA ARG A 235 -4.10 12.71 9.12
C ARG A 235 -2.94 13.39 8.42
N GLN A 236 -3.18 14.53 7.78
CA GLN A 236 -2.14 15.29 7.08
C GLN A 236 -1.11 15.87 8.06
N ALA A 237 -1.58 16.45 9.18
CA ALA A 237 -0.71 17.02 10.21
C ALA A 237 0.20 15.95 10.84
N ARG A 238 -0.37 14.82 11.28
CA ARG A 238 0.41 13.73 11.87
C ARG A 238 1.36 13.09 10.87
N ARG A 239 0.97 12.96 9.59
CA ARG A 239 1.89 12.50 8.55
C ARG A 239 3.09 13.43 8.44
N ALA A 240 2.88 14.74 8.36
CA ALA A 240 3.96 15.71 8.24
C ALA A 240 4.93 15.65 9.43
N GLU A 241 4.41 15.46 10.64
CA GLU A 241 5.21 15.24 11.84
C GLU A 241 6.01 13.94 11.77
N SER A 242 5.37 12.82 11.41
CA SER A 242 6.06 11.53 11.30
C SER A 242 7.16 11.49 10.26
N LEU A 243 6.96 12.17 9.13
CA LEU A 243 8.00 12.29 8.11
C LEU A 243 9.21 13.06 8.64
N ARG A 244 8.99 14.13 9.41
CA ARG A 244 10.09 14.85 10.05
C ARG A 244 10.85 13.95 11.02
N THR A 245 10.15 13.24 11.90
CA THR A 245 10.76 12.31 12.86
C THR A 245 11.61 11.23 12.17
N LEU A 246 11.11 10.66 11.06
CA LEU A 246 11.86 9.68 10.29
C LEU A 246 13.15 10.29 9.73
N LEU A 247 13.06 11.46 9.09
CA LEU A 247 14.23 12.14 8.52
C LEU A 247 15.24 12.53 9.60
N ASP A 248 14.80 13.08 10.73
CA ASP A 248 15.67 13.44 11.86
C ASP A 248 16.43 12.21 12.39
N THR A 249 15.75 11.05 12.43
CA THR A 249 16.35 9.78 12.86
C THR A 249 17.41 9.30 11.86
N LEU A 250 17.14 9.39 10.56
CA LEU A 250 18.08 8.98 9.52
C LEU A 250 19.26 9.94 9.40
N ASP A 251 19.03 11.24 9.51
CA ASP A 251 20.08 12.27 9.53
C ASP A 251 21.05 12.03 10.69
N ALA A 252 20.53 11.69 11.88
CA ALA A 252 21.36 11.34 13.03
C ALA A 252 22.22 10.08 12.81
N ARG A 253 21.72 9.10 12.04
CA ARG A 253 22.45 7.86 11.72
C ARG A 253 23.53 8.07 10.66
N VAL A 254 23.30 8.94 9.68
CA VAL A 254 24.32 9.28 8.66
C VAL A 254 25.44 10.11 9.27
N ALA A 255 25.14 10.89 10.32
CA ALA A 255 26.12 11.72 11.02
C ALA A 255 27.01 10.95 12.03
N SER A 256 26.70 9.69 12.35
CA SER A 256 27.42 8.86 13.34
C SER A 256 28.44 7.93 12.70
#